data_AF-A1IUU3-F1
#
_entry.id   AF-A1IUU3-F1
#
_cell.length_a   1.000
_cell.length_b   1.000
_cell.length_c   1.000
_cell.angle_alpha   90.00
_cell.angle_beta   90.00
_cell.angle_gamma   90.00
#
_symmetry.space_group_name_H-M   'P 1'
#
loop_
_entity.id
_entity.type
_entity.pdbx_description
1 polymer ?
#
loop_
_entity_poly.entity_id
_entity_poly.type
_entity_poly.pdbx_seq_one_letter_code
_entity_poly.pdbx_strand_id
1 'polypeptide(L)' 'NHDFANGPIKMISPGRVYRRDTDDATHSHQFYQMEGQVIDKNITMADLKGTLEYTIHHIFGEDRELRFRPSYFPFTEP' A
#
# COMPACT_ATOMS: atom_id res chain seq x y z
N ASN A 1 -11.07 21.85 1.49
CA ASN A 1 -9.63 21.85 1.14
C ASN A 1 -8.82 21.63 2.40
N HIS A 2 -7.92 20.65 2.39
CA HIS A 2 -7.02 20.37 3.52
C HIS A 2 -5.92 21.43 3.59
N ASP A 3 -5.58 21.90 4.79
CA ASP A 3 -4.46 22.82 5.01
C ASP A 3 -3.17 22.04 5.27
N PHE A 4 -2.37 21.88 4.21
CA PHE A 4 -1.07 21.18 4.26
C PHE A 4 0.00 21.91 5.08
N ALA A 5 -0.23 23.15 5.56
CA ALA A 5 0.67 23.76 6.54
C ALA A 5 0.63 23.04 7.90
N ASN A 6 -0.49 22.36 8.21
CA ASN A 6 -0.65 21.53 9.40
C ASN A 6 -0.14 20.09 9.19
N GLY A 7 0.46 19.81 8.03
CA GLY A 7 1.10 18.54 7.70
C GLY A 7 0.32 17.66 6.72
N PRO A 8 0.94 16.53 6.33
CA PRO A 8 0.37 15.55 5.40
C PRO A 8 -0.79 14.77 6.02
N ILE A 9 -1.68 14.28 5.16
CA ILE A 9 -2.65 13.25 5.55
C ILE A 9 -1.95 11.90 5.41
N LYS A 10 -1.80 11.15 6.49
CA LYS A 10 -1.24 9.79 6.51
C LYS A 10 -2.24 8.85 7.17
N MET A 11 -2.61 7.75 6.50
CA MET A 11 -3.59 6.80 7.01
C MET A 11 -3.19 5.36 6.68
N ILE A 12 -3.44 4.46 7.62
CA ILE A 12 -3.44 3.01 7.43
C ILE A 12 -4.86 2.50 7.74
N SER A 13 -5.38 1.63 6.89
CA SER A 13 -6.73 1.06 7.01
C SER A 13 -6.66 -0.47 6.93
N PRO A 14 -6.53 -1.17 8.08
CA PRO A 14 -6.68 -2.62 8.13
C PRO A 14 -8.15 -3.00 8.18
N GLY A 15 -8.56 -4.02 7.44
CA GLY A 15 -9.96 -4.42 7.39
C GLY A 15 -10.20 -5.79 6.81
N ARG A 16 -11.36 -6.35 7.14
CA ARG A 16 -11.88 -7.55 6.50
C ARG A 16 -12.55 -7.17 5.19
N VAL A 17 -12.21 -7.89 4.13
CA VAL A 17 -12.76 -7.70 2.78
C VAL A 17 -13.36 -9.00 2.27
N TYR A 18 -14.19 -8.88 1.24
CA TYR A 18 -14.94 -9.99 0.67
C TYR A 18 -14.78 -10.01 -0.84
N ARG A 19 -14.51 -11.19 -1.39
CA ARG A 19 -14.46 -11.42 -2.85
C ARG A 19 -15.30 -12.64 -3.21
N ARG A 20 -15.78 -12.67 -4.43
CA ARG A 20 -16.52 -13.83 -4.98
C ARG A 20 -15.52 -14.86 -5.52
N ASP A 21 -14.60 -15.29 -4.67
CA ASP A 21 -13.61 -16.32 -4.97
C ASP A 21 -14.13 -17.66 -4.45
N THR A 22 -13.80 -18.77 -5.13
CA THR A 22 -14.13 -20.12 -4.64
C THR A 22 -13.05 -20.55 -3.66
N ASP A 23 -13.45 -21.05 -2.49
CA ASP A 23 -12.49 -21.44 -1.45
C ASP A 23 -11.63 -22.62 -1.92
N ASP A 24 -10.31 -22.44 -1.85
CA ASP A 24 -9.30 -23.47 -2.08
C ASP A 24 -8.08 -23.25 -1.16
N ALA A 25 -6.98 -23.97 -1.39
CA ALA A 25 -5.79 -23.87 -0.54
C ALA A 25 -5.10 -22.48 -0.54
N THR A 26 -5.40 -21.64 -1.53
CA THR A 26 -4.78 -20.31 -1.73
C THR A 26 -5.81 -19.18 -1.83
N HIS A 27 -7.10 -19.49 -1.92
CA HIS A 27 -8.19 -18.52 -2.05
C HIS A 27 -9.22 -18.67 -0.95
N SER A 28 -9.67 -17.53 -0.41
CA SER A 28 -10.78 -17.44 0.54
C SER A 28 -11.71 -16.31 0.11
N HIS A 29 -13.02 -16.54 0.12
CA HIS A 29 -14.02 -15.49 -0.11
C HIS A 29 -13.98 -14.36 0.93
N GLN A 30 -13.37 -14.61 2.10
CA GLN A 30 -13.20 -13.64 3.18
C GLN A 30 -11.73 -13.63 3.66
N PHE A 31 -11.09 -12.46 3.61
CA PHE A 31 -9.71 -12.27 4.07
C PHE A 31 -9.48 -10.84 4.57
N TYR A 32 -8.25 -10.53 4.99
CA TYR A 32 -7.87 -9.20 5.49
C TYR A 32 -6.99 -8.48 4.49
N GLN A 33 -7.27 -7.19 4.29
CA GLN A 33 -6.39 -6.27 3.58
C GLN A 33 -5.92 -5.17 4.52
N MET A 34 -4.79 -4.58 4.17
CA MET A 34 -4.29 -3.36 4.77
C MET A 34 -3.99 -2.39 3.63
N GLU A 35 -4.64 -1.23 3.66
CA GLU A 35 -4.41 -0.14 2.72
C GLU A 35 -3.66 1.00 3.41
N GLY A 36 -2.85 1.72 2.64
CA GLY A 36 -2.12 2.89 3.12
C GLY A 36 -2.20 4.03 2.12
N GLN A 37 -2.40 5.25 2.61
CA GLN A 37 -2.39 6.45 1.78
C GLN A 37 -1.62 7.58 2.47
N VAL A 38 -0.85 8.31 1.66
CA VAL A 38 -0.22 9.56 2.05
C VAL A 38 -0.57 10.62 1.03
N ILE A 39 -1.09 11.76 1.50
CA ILE A 39 -1.44 12.91 0.67
C ILE A 39 -0.68 14.10 1.23
N ASP A 40 0.19 14.69 0.40
CA ASP A 40 0.96 15.89 0.73
C ASP A 40 1.29 16.71 -0.52
N LYS A 41 1.73 17.95 -0.33
CA LYS A 41 2.37 18.75 -1.38
C LYS A 41 3.73 18.12 -1.72
N ASN A 42 3.95 17.88 -3.01
CA ASN A 42 5.20 17.34 -3.56
C ASN A 42 5.53 15.88 -3.21
N ILE A 43 4.55 15.08 -2.78
CA ILE A 43 4.78 13.64 -2.65
C ILE A 43 5.05 12.99 -4.01
N THR A 44 5.96 12.04 -4.04
CA THR A 44 6.45 11.42 -5.28
C THR A 44 6.35 9.89 -5.22
N MET A 45 6.55 9.24 -6.37
CA MET A 45 6.65 7.78 -6.44
C MET A 45 7.86 7.23 -5.66
N ALA A 46 8.90 8.04 -5.43
CA ALA A 46 10.06 7.63 -4.63
C ALA A 46 9.67 7.43 -3.15
N ASP A 47 8.77 8.26 -2.63
CA ASP A 47 8.27 8.15 -1.26
C ASP A 47 7.47 6.85 -1.04
N LEU A 48 6.64 6.47 -2.03
CA LEU A 48 5.92 5.20 -2.02
C LEU A 48 6.90 4.01 -2.04
N LYS A 49 7.88 4.03 -2.95
CA LYS A 49 8.88 2.97 -3.05
C LYS A 49 9.70 2.82 -1.76
N GLY A 50 10.18 3.94 -1.21
CA GLY A 50 10.95 3.93 0.04
C GLY A 50 10.13 3.46 1.24
N THR A 51 8.84 3.82 1.30
CA THR A 51 7.93 3.33 2.37
C THR A 51 7.74 1.82 2.29
N LEU A 52 7.56 1.28 1.07
CA LEU A 52 7.41 -0.16 0.85
C LEU A 52 8.72 -0.91 1.13
N GLU A 53 9.85 -0.35 0.71
CA GLU A 53 11.19 -0.87 1.01
C GLU A 53 11.45 -0.97 2.50
N TYR A 54 11.28 0.13 3.23
CA TYR A 54 11.39 0.16 4.70
C TYR A 54 10.49 -0.89 5.36
N THR A 55 9.25 -1.03 4.90
CA THR A 55 8.30 -1.99 5.46
C THR A 55 8.76 -3.44 5.22
N ILE A 56 9.23 -3.75 4.01
CA ILE A 56 9.73 -5.09 3.67
C ILE A 56 11.00 -5.43 4.44
N HIS A 57 11.94 -4.49 4.56
CA HIS A 57 13.17 -4.71 5.35
C HIS A 57 12.86 -4.90 6.84
N HIS A 58 11.92 -4.13 7.38
CA HIS A 58 11.49 -4.29 8.77
C HIS A 58 10.85 -5.66 9.06
N ILE A 59 10.08 -6.22 8.11
CA ILE A 59 9.37 -7.49 8.30
C ILE A 59 10.26 -8.70 7.95
N PHE A 60 11.08 -8.60 6.91
CA PHE A 60 11.77 -9.74 6.28
C PHE A 60 13.30 -9.67 6.36
N GLY A 61 13.85 -8.60 6.95
CA GLY A 61 15.29 -8.33 7.09
C GLY A 61 15.86 -7.42 6.00
N GLU A 62 17.00 -6.80 6.29
CA GLU A 62 17.67 -5.81 5.42
C GLU A 62 18.19 -6.39 4.09
N ASP A 63 18.50 -7.69 4.04
CA ASP A 63 19.10 -8.34 2.86
C ASP A 63 18.10 -8.64 1.73
N ARG A 64 16.91 -8.02 1.73
CA ARG A 64 15.84 -8.31 0.77
C ARG A 64 15.89 -7.34 -0.41
N GLU A 65 15.91 -7.88 -1.61
CA GLU A 65 15.77 -7.12 -2.84
C GLU A 65 14.29 -6.92 -3.20
N LEU A 66 13.95 -5.70 -3.64
CA LEU A 66 12.59 -5.35 -4.08
C LEU A 66 12.54 -5.14 -5.59
N ARG A 67 11.43 -5.55 -6.21
CA ARG A 67 11.15 -5.32 -7.63
C ARG A 67 9.79 -4.68 -7.82
N PHE A 68 9.77 -3.43 -8.25
CA PHE A 68 8.55 -2.70 -8.63
C PHE A 68 8.24 -2.94 -10.11
N ARG A 69 7.00 -3.36 -10.42
CA ARG A 69 6.52 -3.55 -11.80
C ARG A 69 5.28 -2.67 -12.03
N PRO A 70 5.18 -1.97 -13.17
CA PRO A 70 3.97 -1.25 -13.54
C PRO A 70 2.77 -2.20 -13.64
N SER A 71 1.61 -1.70 -13.25
CA SER A 71 0.31 -2.37 -13.37
C SER A 71 -0.77 -1.30 -13.50
N TYR A 72 -1.94 -1.68 -14.03
CA TYR A 72 -3.09 -0.79 -14.10
C TYR A 72 -3.98 -0.96 -12.87
N PHE A 73 -4.31 0.15 -12.22
CA PHE A 73 -5.37 0.22 -11.21
C PHE A 73 -6.21 1.47 -11.47
N PRO A 74 -7.56 1.38 -11.43
CA PRO A 74 -8.42 2.49 -11.84
C PRO A 74 -8.38 3.73 -10.93
N PHE A 75 -7.72 3.63 -9.76
CA PHE A 75 -7.66 4.67 -8.73
C PHE A 75 -6.23 5.21 -8.49
N THR A 76 -5.22 4.78 -9.28
CA THR A 76 -3.84 5.28 -9.23
C THR A 76 -3.24 5.41 -10.62
N GLU A 77 -2.38 6.39 -10.80
CA GLU A 77 -1.49 6.57 -11.96
C GLU A 77 -0.16 7.08 -11.38
N PRO A 78 0.97 6.43 -11.66
CA PRO A 78 1.56 6.25 -13.00
C PRO A 78 1.57 4.82 -13.56
#